data_AF-A0A2T4LNS9-F1
#
_entry.id   AF-A0A2T4LNS9-F1
#
_cell.length_a   1.000
_cell.length_b   1.000
_cell.length_c   1.000
_cell.angle_alpha   90.00
_cell.angle_beta   90.00
_cell.angle_gamma   90.00
#
_symmetry.space_group_name_H-M   'P 1'
#
loop_
_entity.id
_entity.type
_entity.pdbx_description
1 polymer ?
#
loop_
_entity_poly.entity_id
_entity_poly.type
_entity_poly.pdbx_seq_one_letter_code
_entity_poly.pdbx_strand_id
1 'polypeptide(L)'
;NKQEINGTRMFFQQSNTEEEQFEPVYRIKEGIKQKPLREMIRQVLQDVTIHEWLSDELRKKYKLESLSDTLKALHFAKDKPSLMKARRTYAFTELFMFELRMQWLNRLEKSSDEAVEVEYNITLVKQFIERLPFELTDAQKNSVNEIFRDLKAPIRMHRLLQGDVGSGKTVVAAICMYALKTAGYQ
;
A
#
# COMPACT_ATOMS: atom_id res chain seq x y z
N ASN A 1 16.74 -1.05 -33.79
CA ASN A 1 15.84 -0.20 -32.98
C ASN A 1 15.91 -0.67 -31.55
N LYS A 2 16.14 0.25 -30.59
CA LYS A 2 16.36 -0.08 -29.18
C LYS A 2 15.04 -0.02 -28.41
N GLN A 3 14.69 -1.10 -27.73
CA GLN A 3 13.53 -1.11 -26.82
C GLN A 3 13.98 -0.62 -25.44
N GLU A 4 13.26 0.38 -24.91
CA GLU A 4 13.63 1.09 -23.68
C GLU A 4 12.72 0.69 -22.49
N ILE A 5 13.33 0.30 -21.37
CA ILE A 5 12.62 0.12 -20.09
C ILE A 5 12.78 1.38 -19.25
N ASN A 6 11.74 2.21 -19.17
CA ASN A 6 11.63 3.25 -18.15
C ASN A 6 10.86 2.69 -16.95
N GLY A 7 11.26 3.06 -15.72
CA GLY A 7 10.69 2.53 -14.46
C GLY A 7 9.17 2.63 -14.28
N THR A 8 8.45 3.29 -15.20
CA THR A 8 6.97 3.36 -15.22
C THR A 8 6.34 3.03 -16.58
N ARG A 9 7.11 2.91 -17.68
CA ARG A 9 6.57 2.66 -19.04
C ARG A 9 7.51 1.75 -19.85
N MET A 10 6.93 0.75 -20.50
CA MET A 10 7.63 -0.13 -21.46
C MET A 10 7.36 0.41 -22.86
N PHE A 11 8.40 0.84 -23.57
CA PHE A 11 8.27 1.17 -24.99
C PHE A 11 8.51 -0.10 -25.81
N PHE A 12 7.44 -0.59 -26.44
CA PHE A 12 7.48 -1.71 -27.38
C PHE A 12 7.59 -1.13 -28.79
N GLN A 13 8.76 -1.19 -29.42
CA GLN A 13 8.86 -1.06 -30.87
C GLN A 13 9.01 -2.46 -31.43
N GLN A 14 7.97 -2.96 -32.11
CA GLN A 14 8.06 -4.18 -32.91
C GLN A 14 9.05 -3.95 -34.05
N SER A 15 10.19 -4.65 -34.03
CA SER A 15 11.04 -4.78 -35.21
C SER A 15 11.35 -6.26 -35.47
N ASN A 16 11.07 -6.70 -36.69
CA ASN A 16 11.34 -8.06 -37.18
C ASN A 16 12.86 -8.29 -37.33
N THR A 17 13.58 -8.58 -36.25
CA THR A 17 14.96 -9.08 -36.33
C THR A 17 15.30 -9.93 -35.11
N GLU A 18 15.92 -11.08 -35.35
CA GLU A 18 15.95 -12.27 -34.49
C GLU A 18 16.83 -12.17 -33.21
N GLU A 19 17.28 -10.97 -32.81
CA GLU A 19 18.07 -10.75 -31.58
C GLU A 19 17.63 -9.45 -30.85
N GLU A 20 16.38 -9.37 -30.41
CA GLU A 20 15.89 -8.24 -29.59
C GLU A 20 16.27 -8.42 -28.10
N GLN A 21 17.48 -8.01 -27.73
CA GLN A 21 17.89 -7.91 -26.32
C GLN A 21 17.28 -6.65 -25.68
N PHE A 22 16.50 -6.81 -24.61
CA PHE A 22 15.88 -5.71 -23.87
C PHE A 22 16.95 -4.89 -23.14
N GLU A 23 16.97 -3.57 -23.36
CA GLU A 23 17.91 -2.68 -22.69
C GLU A 23 17.20 -1.76 -21.68
N PRO A 24 17.65 -1.73 -20.40
CA PRO A 24 17.11 -0.80 -19.44
C PRO A 24 17.51 0.64 -19.77
N VAL A 25 16.62 1.58 -19.44
CA VAL A 25 16.88 3.02 -19.56
C VAL A 25 16.80 3.65 -18.19
N TYR A 26 17.96 4.12 -17.73
CA TYR A 26 18.07 4.75 -16.42
C TYR A 26 17.86 6.25 -16.52
N ARG A 27 17.33 6.85 -15.44
CA ARG A 27 17.34 8.30 -15.31
C ARG A 27 18.77 8.74 -15.03
N ILE A 28 19.38 9.46 -15.96
CA ILE A 28 20.76 9.94 -15.90
C ILE A 28 20.79 11.46 -15.75
N LYS A 29 21.79 11.99 -15.03
CA LYS A 29 22.11 13.43 -14.98
C LYS A 29 23.14 13.77 -16.06
N GLU A 30 23.27 15.06 -16.36
CA GLU A 30 24.25 15.57 -17.32
C GLU A 30 25.67 15.08 -16.97
N GLY A 31 26.42 14.64 -17.98
CA GLY A 31 27.74 14.03 -17.81
C GLY A 31 27.75 12.50 -17.67
N ILE A 32 26.61 11.84 -17.39
CA ILE A 32 26.52 10.37 -17.32
C ILE A 32 25.88 9.82 -18.59
N LYS A 33 26.48 8.80 -19.21
CA LYS A 33 25.93 8.10 -20.39
C LYS A 33 25.26 6.78 -19.98
N GLN A 34 24.22 6.37 -20.70
CA GLN A 34 23.49 5.10 -20.45
C GLN A 34 24.40 3.86 -20.49
N LYS A 35 25.27 3.76 -21.50
CA LYS A 35 26.08 2.56 -21.74
C LYS A 35 27.06 2.25 -20.60
N PRO A 36 27.93 3.20 -20.15
CA PRO A 36 28.78 2.98 -18.99
C PRO A 36 28.00 2.63 -17.72
N LEU A 37 26.85 3.28 -17.49
CA LEU A 37 26.01 2.98 -16.33
C LEU A 37 25.47 1.54 -16.36
N ARG A 38 25.00 1.07 -17.53
CA ARG A 38 24.55 -0.31 -17.72
C ARG A 38 25.67 -1.32 -17.46
N GLU A 39 26.87 -1.04 -17.92
CA GLU A 39 28.04 -1.90 -17.72
C GLU A 39 28.43 -1.99 -16.24
N MET A 40 28.48 -0.85 -15.53
CA MET A 40 28.74 -0.82 -14.09
C MET A 40 27.69 -1.61 -13.30
N ILE A 41 26.40 -1.42 -13.61
CA ILE A 41 25.32 -2.17 -12.96
C ILE A 41 25.45 -3.68 -13.21
N ARG A 42 25.88 -4.08 -14.42
CA ARG A 42 26.09 -5.49 -14.76
C ARG A 42 27.20 -6.10 -13.92
N GLN A 43 28.33 -5.40 -13.79
CA GLN A 43 29.46 -5.84 -12.97
C GLN A 43 29.05 -5.99 -11.51
N VAL A 44 28.40 -4.96 -10.95
CA VAL A 44 27.94 -4.99 -9.55
C VAL A 44 26.98 -6.16 -9.31
N LEU A 45 26.03 -6.43 -10.22
CA LEU A 45 25.09 -7.55 -10.07
C LEU A 45 25.73 -8.94 -10.22
N GLN A 46 26.94 -9.02 -10.79
CA GLN A 46 27.73 -10.26 -10.83
C GLN A 46 28.52 -10.48 -9.54
N ASP A 47 29.02 -9.40 -8.95
CA ASP A 47 29.91 -9.44 -7.79
C ASP A 47 29.17 -9.43 -6.44
N VAL A 48 27.94 -8.89 -6.41
CA VAL A 48 27.18 -8.77 -5.17
C VAL A 48 26.48 -10.09 -4.78
N THR A 49 26.59 -10.46 -3.51
CA THR A 49 25.78 -11.55 -2.96
C THR A 49 24.41 -11.03 -2.57
N ILE A 50 23.36 -11.54 -3.22
CA ILE A 50 21.97 -11.14 -2.96
C ILE A 50 21.37 -12.14 -1.95
N HIS A 51 20.95 -11.65 -0.79
CA HIS A 51 20.31 -12.47 0.23
C HIS A 51 18.80 -12.49 0.03
N GLU A 52 18.23 -13.69 -0.03
CA GLU A 52 16.79 -13.85 -0.02
C GLU A 52 16.23 -13.47 1.36
N TRP A 53 15.18 -12.65 1.36
CA TRP A 53 14.51 -12.21 2.59
C TRP A 53 13.14 -12.90 2.78
N LEU A 54 12.59 -13.48 1.71
CA LEU A 54 11.32 -14.20 1.73
C LEU A 54 11.56 -15.71 1.73
N SER A 55 10.85 -16.45 2.59
CA SER A 55 10.99 -17.91 2.66
C SER A 55 10.58 -18.61 1.36
N ASP A 56 11.20 -19.76 1.09
CA ASP A 56 10.87 -20.60 -0.07
C ASP A 56 9.40 -20.99 -0.14
N GLU A 57 8.78 -21.22 1.02
CA GLU A 57 7.36 -21.53 1.13
C GLU A 57 6.50 -20.39 0.57
N LEU A 58 6.75 -19.15 1.01
CA LEU A 58 6.00 -17.99 0.55
C LEU A 58 6.27 -17.70 -0.93
N ARG A 59 7.53 -17.81 -1.38
CA ARG A 59 7.87 -17.67 -2.81
C ARG A 59 7.10 -18.65 -3.68
N LYS A 60 7.08 -19.94 -3.30
CA LYS A 60 6.33 -20.98 -4.03
C LYS A 60 4.83 -20.74 -4.00
N LYS A 61 4.26 -20.42 -2.83
CA LYS A 61 2.84 -20.13 -2.64
C LYS A 61 2.35 -18.99 -3.54
N TYR A 62 3.11 -17.91 -3.61
CA TYR A 62 2.76 -16.72 -4.40
C TYR A 62 3.35 -16.74 -5.81
N LYS A 63 4.02 -17.83 -6.24
CA LYS A 63 4.65 -17.97 -7.55
C LYS A 63 5.60 -16.81 -7.87
N LEU A 64 6.48 -16.48 -6.92
CA LEU A 64 7.44 -15.40 -7.01
C LEU A 64 8.80 -15.94 -7.44
N GLU A 65 9.54 -15.13 -8.20
CA GLU A 65 10.93 -15.44 -8.54
C GLU A 65 11.84 -15.17 -7.34
N SER A 66 13.08 -15.68 -7.41
CA SER A 66 14.10 -15.30 -6.42
C SER A 66 14.41 -13.80 -6.54
N LEU A 67 14.86 -13.16 -5.46
CA LEU A 67 15.28 -11.76 -5.52
C LEU A 67 16.45 -11.60 -6.49
N SER A 68 17.40 -12.54 -6.50
CA SER A 68 18.51 -12.55 -7.46
C SER A 68 18.01 -12.54 -8.90
N ASP A 69 17.10 -13.46 -9.25
CA ASP A 69 16.60 -13.59 -10.62
C ASP A 69 15.73 -12.40 -11.01
N THR A 70 14.93 -11.89 -10.06
CA THR A 70 14.11 -10.69 -10.24
C THR A 70 14.97 -9.48 -10.58
N LEU A 71 16.01 -9.20 -9.79
CA LEU A 71 16.92 -8.07 -10.04
C LEU A 71 17.66 -8.24 -11.36
N LYS A 72 18.14 -9.44 -11.67
CA LYS A 72 18.77 -9.71 -12.97
C LYS A 72 17.81 -9.48 -14.13
N ALA A 73 16.57 -9.96 -14.06
CA ALA A 73 15.58 -9.80 -15.12
C ALA A 73 15.08 -8.36 -15.29
N LEU A 74 15.01 -7.56 -14.21
CA LEU A 74 14.65 -6.14 -14.30
C LEU A 74 15.74 -5.30 -15.00
N HIS A 75 17.01 -5.67 -14.82
CA HIS A 75 18.15 -4.95 -15.39
C HIS A 75 18.62 -5.57 -16.73
N PHE A 76 18.40 -6.86 -16.96
CA PHE A 76 18.85 -7.64 -18.11
C PHE A 76 17.80 -8.68 -18.51
N ALA A 77 16.65 -8.22 -19.00
CA ALA A 77 15.59 -9.12 -19.43
C ALA A 77 16.01 -9.94 -20.66
N LYS A 78 15.82 -11.25 -20.57
CA LYS A 78 16.02 -12.17 -21.70
C LYS A 78 14.86 -12.08 -22.68
N ASP A 79 13.64 -12.04 -22.14
CA ASP A 79 12.40 -12.05 -22.88
C ASP A 79 11.30 -11.28 -22.11
N LYS A 80 10.26 -10.86 -22.83
CA LYS A 80 9.12 -10.13 -22.24
C LYS A 80 8.44 -10.90 -21.09
N PRO A 81 8.12 -12.20 -21.21
CA PRO A 81 7.59 -12.99 -20.09
C PRO A 81 8.46 -12.94 -18.82
N SER A 82 9.78 -13.08 -18.94
CA SER A 82 10.71 -12.99 -17.80
C SER A 82 10.64 -11.62 -17.11
N LEU A 83 10.63 -10.54 -17.88
CA LEU A 83 10.51 -9.18 -17.34
C LEU A 83 9.17 -8.97 -16.63
N MET A 84 8.07 -9.51 -17.16
CA MET A 84 6.76 -9.42 -16.53
C MET A 84 6.70 -10.14 -15.18
N LYS A 85 7.31 -11.33 -15.08
CA LYS A 85 7.42 -12.07 -13.80
C LYS A 85 8.25 -11.30 -12.78
N ALA A 86 9.38 -10.76 -13.20
CA ALA A 86 10.25 -9.96 -12.33
C ALA A 86 9.54 -8.71 -11.80
N ARG A 87 8.83 -7.98 -12.68
CA ARG A 87 8.03 -6.81 -12.27
C ARG A 87 6.91 -7.18 -11.30
N ARG A 88 6.22 -8.30 -11.53
CA ARG A 88 5.20 -8.81 -10.60
C ARG A 88 5.81 -9.15 -9.25
N THR A 89 6.95 -9.84 -9.24
CA THR A 89 7.66 -10.22 -8.00
C THR A 89 8.12 -9.00 -7.22
N TYR A 90 8.68 -8.01 -7.91
CA TYR A 90 9.14 -6.78 -7.27
C TYR A 90 7.99 -5.91 -6.74
N ALA A 91 6.90 -5.76 -7.51
CA ALA A 91 5.71 -5.04 -7.05
C ALA A 91 5.06 -5.72 -5.84
N PHE A 92 5.00 -7.05 -5.83
CA PHE A 92 4.55 -7.80 -4.65
C PHE A 92 5.46 -7.54 -3.45
N THR A 93 6.78 -7.60 -3.65
CA THR A 93 7.77 -7.37 -2.59
C THR A 93 7.61 -6.00 -1.96
N GLU A 94 7.48 -4.95 -2.77
CA GLU A 94 7.30 -3.58 -2.30
C GLU A 94 6.02 -3.42 -1.48
N LEU A 95 4.89 -3.92 -1.98
CA LEU A 95 3.63 -3.88 -1.26
C LEU A 95 3.69 -4.71 0.02
N PHE A 96 4.29 -5.91 -0.01
CA PHE A 96 4.39 -6.77 1.15
C PHE A 96 5.24 -6.16 2.25
N MET A 97 6.38 -5.53 1.91
CA MET A 97 7.20 -4.80 2.88
C MET A 97 6.45 -3.61 3.48
N PHE A 98 5.68 -2.88 2.66
CA PHE A 98 4.81 -1.81 3.14
C PHE A 98 3.76 -2.34 4.14
N GLU A 99 3.05 -3.40 3.79
CA GLU A 99 2.04 -4.02 4.66
C GLU A 99 2.65 -4.56 5.96
N LEU A 100 3.82 -5.22 5.90
CA LEU A 100 4.53 -5.67 7.10
C LEU A 100 4.87 -4.51 8.03
N ARG A 101 5.32 -3.37 7.47
CA ARG A 101 5.60 -2.16 8.24
C ARG A 101 4.33 -1.60 8.87
N MET A 102 3.23 -1.54 8.14
CA MET A 102 1.93 -1.08 8.67
C MET A 102 1.44 -1.99 9.80
N GLN A 103 1.55 -3.31 9.65
CA GLN A 103 1.19 -4.26 10.69
C GLN A 103 2.09 -4.14 11.93
N TRP A 104 3.38 -3.88 11.74
CA TRP A 104 4.31 -3.63 12.83
C TRP A 104 3.94 -2.36 13.61
N LEU A 105 3.65 -1.26 12.92
CA LEU A 105 3.20 0.00 13.54
C LEU A 105 1.89 -0.19 14.31
N ASN A 106 0.90 -0.85 13.68
CA ASN A 106 -0.38 -1.15 14.33
C ASN A 106 -0.19 -2.00 15.61
N ARG A 107 0.79 -2.92 15.64
CA ARG A 107 1.10 -3.70 16.84
C ARG A 107 1.70 -2.85 17.94
N LEU A 108 2.66 -1.98 17.60
CA LEU A 108 3.30 -1.08 18.58
C LEU A 108 2.27 -0.14 19.23
N GLU A 109 1.33 0.38 18.45
CA GLU A 109 0.26 1.25 18.97
C GLU A 109 -0.68 0.49 19.90
N LYS A 110 -1.09 -0.74 19.53
CA LYS A 110 -1.92 -1.59 20.38
C LYS A 110 -1.25 -2.03 21.68
N SER A 111 0.08 -2.07 21.72
CA SER A 111 0.84 -2.36 22.94
C SER A 111 1.12 -1.12 23.81
N SER A 112 0.70 0.08 23.40
CA SER A 112 0.80 1.25 24.26
C SER A 112 -0.34 1.26 25.28
N ASP A 113 0.00 1.28 26.57
CA ASP A 113 -0.91 1.16 27.73
C ASP A 113 -1.92 2.31 27.91
N GLU A 114 -2.14 3.14 26.88
CA GLU A 114 -2.94 4.37 26.94
C GLU A 114 -4.16 4.35 26.00
N ALA A 115 -4.79 3.19 25.83
CA ALA A 115 -6.06 3.10 25.12
C ALA A 115 -7.23 3.29 26.10
N VAL A 116 -8.04 4.30 25.87
CA VAL A 116 -9.19 4.64 26.72
C VAL A 116 -10.46 4.14 26.05
N GLU A 117 -11.17 3.23 26.70
CA GLU A 117 -12.52 2.85 26.29
C GLU A 117 -13.48 4.02 26.56
N VAL A 118 -14.22 4.45 25.54
CA VAL A 118 -15.14 5.58 25.66
C VAL A 118 -16.53 5.10 26.06
N GLU A 119 -16.86 5.29 27.33
CA GLU A 119 -18.21 5.07 27.86
C GLU A 119 -19.12 6.28 27.60
N TYR A 120 -19.73 6.34 26.42
CA TYR A 120 -20.70 7.38 26.05
C TYR A 120 -22.14 7.01 26.42
N ASN A 121 -22.99 8.03 26.60
CA ASN A 121 -24.41 7.84 26.93
C ASN A 121 -25.23 7.57 25.66
N ILE A 122 -25.54 6.29 25.39
CA ILE A 122 -26.29 5.88 24.20
C ILE A 122 -27.69 6.50 24.12
N THR A 123 -28.36 6.75 25.25
CA THR A 123 -29.71 7.31 25.27
C THR A 123 -29.70 8.76 24.77
N LEU A 124 -28.75 9.56 25.23
CA LEU A 124 -28.57 10.93 24.76
C LEU A 124 -28.22 10.97 23.27
N VAL A 125 -27.33 10.08 22.82
CA VAL A 125 -26.96 9.98 21.41
C VAL A 125 -28.15 9.62 20.52
N LYS A 126 -28.99 8.67 20.94
CA LYS A 126 -30.23 8.32 20.20
C LYS A 126 -31.18 9.50 20.11
N GLN A 127 -31.39 10.23 21.21
CA GLN A 127 -32.21 11.45 21.21
C GLN A 127 -31.65 12.54 20.29
N PHE A 128 -30.32 12.66 20.19
CA PHE A 128 -29.69 13.57 19.24
C PHE A 128 -29.96 13.17 17.78
N ILE A 129 -29.86 11.88 17.46
CA ILE A 129 -30.16 11.35 16.12
C ILE A 129 -31.63 11.56 15.76
N GLU A 130 -32.55 11.32 16.69
CA GLU A 130 -34.01 11.51 16.50
C GLU A 130 -34.41 12.98 16.25
N ARG A 131 -33.59 13.95 16.66
CA ARG A 131 -33.81 15.39 16.42
C ARG A 131 -33.35 15.86 15.05
N LEU A 132 -32.66 15.02 14.28
CA LEU A 132 -32.22 15.40 12.94
C LEU A 132 -33.44 15.57 12.03
N PRO A 133 -33.47 16.58 11.15
CA PRO A 133 -34.60 16.83 10.25
C PRO A 133 -34.69 15.83 9.08
N PHE A 134 -33.97 14.71 9.16
CA PHE A 134 -33.89 13.66 8.17
C PHE A 134 -33.47 12.35 8.84
N GLU A 135 -33.78 11.22 8.19
CA GLU A 135 -33.28 9.92 8.63
C GLU A 135 -31.88 9.64 8.08
N LEU A 136 -31.04 9.01 8.89
CA LEU A 136 -29.74 8.53 8.44
C LEU A 136 -29.91 7.45 7.38
N THR A 137 -29.11 7.52 6.31
CA THR A 137 -29.02 6.42 5.35
C THR A 137 -28.37 5.20 5.98
N ASP A 138 -28.58 4.02 5.40
CA ASP A 138 -27.98 2.78 5.93
C ASP A 138 -26.44 2.84 5.95
N ALA A 139 -25.82 3.49 4.96
CA ALA A 139 -24.38 3.72 4.93
C ALA A 139 -23.91 4.62 6.10
N GLN A 140 -24.68 5.66 6.44
CA GLN A 140 -24.38 6.52 7.59
C GLN A 140 -24.56 5.78 8.91
N LYS A 141 -25.64 4.99 9.06
CA LYS A 141 -25.88 4.14 10.25
C LYS A 141 -24.75 3.15 10.45
N ASN A 142 -24.31 2.47 9.39
CA ASN A 142 -23.18 1.54 9.44
C ASN A 142 -21.89 2.25 9.86
N SER A 143 -21.60 3.41 9.28
CA SER A 143 -20.42 4.21 9.63
C SER A 143 -20.42 4.62 11.11
N VAL A 144 -21.56 5.08 11.63
CA VAL A 144 -21.72 5.44 13.06
C VAL A 144 -21.50 4.21 13.94
N ASN A 145 -22.11 3.07 13.61
CA ASN A 145 -21.96 1.83 14.40
C ASN A 145 -20.52 1.31 14.41
N GLU A 146 -19.82 1.41 13.29
CA GLU A 146 -18.41 1.04 13.19
C GLU A 146 -17.52 1.96 14.05
N ILE A 147 -17.73 3.28 13.97
CA ILE A 147 -17.03 4.24 14.85
C ILE A 147 -17.31 3.93 16.32
N PHE A 148 -18.57 3.65 16.67
CA PHE A 148 -18.95 3.36 18.06
C PHE A 148 -18.38 2.06 18.58
N ARG A 149 -18.22 1.05 17.71
CA ARG A 149 -17.49 -0.18 18.04
C ARG A 149 -16.03 0.13 18.33
N ASP A 150 -15.39 0.95 17.51
CA ASP A 150 -13.98 1.30 17.67
C ASP A 150 -13.75 2.17 18.93
N LEU A 151 -14.65 3.11 19.23
CA LEU A 151 -14.61 3.93 20.45
C LEU A 151 -14.71 3.12 21.75
N LYS A 152 -15.36 1.95 21.70
CA LYS A 152 -15.48 1.02 22.85
C LYS A 152 -14.36 -0.01 22.91
N ALA A 153 -13.49 -0.08 21.91
CA ALA A 153 -12.41 -1.04 21.90
C ALA A 153 -11.27 -0.54 22.82
N PRO A 154 -10.54 -1.45 23.51
CA PRO A 154 -9.37 -1.10 24.31
C PRO A 154 -8.14 -0.80 23.44
N ILE A 155 -8.33 -0.14 22.30
CA ILE A 155 -7.29 0.27 21.35
C ILE A 155 -7.65 1.64 20.78
N ARG A 156 -6.65 2.46 20.44
CA ARG A 156 -6.89 3.76 19.79
C ARG A 156 -7.58 3.56 18.43
N MET A 157 -8.62 4.35 18.15
CA MET A 157 -9.34 4.33 16.87
C MET A 157 -8.57 5.10 15.79
N HIS A 158 -8.14 4.40 14.73
CA HIS A 158 -7.55 5.00 13.53
C HIS A 158 -8.46 4.76 12.31
N ARG A 159 -9.58 5.48 12.25
CA ARG A 159 -10.58 5.34 11.19
C ARG A 159 -10.60 6.55 10.26
N LEU A 160 -10.55 6.28 8.96
CA LEU A 160 -10.83 7.28 7.93
C LEU A 160 -12.30 7.19 7.50
N LEU A 161 -13.06 8.26 7.74
CA LEU A 161 -14.44 8.37 7.24
C LEU A 161 -14.41 8.94 5.81
N GLN A 162 -14.64 8.09 4.81
CA GLN A 162 -14.59 8.46 3.39
C GLN A 162 -15.97 8.37 2.73
N GLY A 163 -16.23 9.26 1.79
CA GLY A 163 -17.45 9.29 0.98
C GLY A 163 -17.50 10.53 0.08
N ASP A 164 -18.39 10.53 -0.91
CA ASP A 164 -18.50 11.62 -1.89
C ASP A 164 -18.94 12.96 -1.27
N VAL A 165 -18.76 14.06 -2.00
CA VAL A 165 -19.27 15.37 -1.60
C VAL A 165 -20.79 15.27 -1.44
N GLY A 166 -21.31 15.73 -0.30
CA GLY A 166 -22.75 15.65 0.01
C GLY A 166 -23.21 14.32 0.65
N SER A 167 -22.34 13.32 0.85
CA SER A 167 -22.74 12.02 1.44
C SER A 167 -23.11 12.05 2.94
N GLY A 168 -23.04 13.22 3.59
CA GLY A 168 -23.37 13.38 5.01
C GLY A 168 -22.26 12.95 5.99
N LYS A 169 -20.98 12.95 5.58
CA LYS A 169 -19.86 12.72 6.52
C LYS A 169 -19.91 13.61 7.77
N THR A 170 -20.36 14.86 7.60
CA THR A 170 -20.49 15.84 8.69
C THR A 170 -21.48 15.38 9.76
N VAL A 171 -22.62 14.77 9.40
CA VAL A 171 -23.59 14.31 10.40
C VAL A 171 -23.04 13.10 11.17
N VAL A 172 -22.36 12.18 10.49
CA VAL A 172 -21.68 11.04 11.14
C VAL A 172 -20.64 11.55 12.14
N ALA A 173 -19.81 12.51 11.74
CA ALA A 173 -18.82 13.13 12.63
C ALA A 173 -19.48 13.84 13.82
N ALA A 174 -20.56 14.59 13.60
CA ALA A 174 -21.29 15.28 14.66
C ALA A 174 -21.87 14.32 15.70
N ILE A 175 -22.44 13.19 15.27
CA ILE A 175 -22.93 12.12 16.16
C ILE A 175 -21.79 11.58 17.03
N CYS A 176 -20.61 11.35 16.44
CA CYS A 176 -19.46 10.81 17.16
C CYS A 176 -18.86 11.82 18.15
N MET A 177 -18.75 13.10 17.76
CA MET A 177 -18.34 14.17 18.67
C MET A 177 -19.30 14.32 19.84
N TYR A 178 -20.62 14.23 19.59
CA TYR A 178 -21.60 14.28 20.65
C TYR A 178 -21.47 13.08 21.61
N ALA A 179 -21.23 11.88 21.09
CA ALA A 179 -20.95 10.70 21.92
C ALA A 179 -19.74 10.95 22.85
N LEU A 180 -18.61 11.44 22.32
CA LEU A 180 -17.43 11.78 23.13
C LEU A 180 -17.74 12.85 24.18
N LYS A 181 -18.54 13.86 23.83
CA LYS A 181 -18.97 14.90 24.76
C LYS A 181 -19.80 14.32 25.92
N THR A 182 -20.68 13.36 25.66
CA THR A 182 -21.45 12.69 26.73
C THR A 182 -20.59 11.82 27.63
N ALA A 183 -19.43 11.38 27.16
CA ALA A 183 -18.42 10.64 27.92
C ALA A 183 -17.43 11.57 28.67
N GLY A 184 -17.58 12.89 28.56
CA GLY A 184 -16.71 13.87 29.24
C GLY A 184 -15.43 14.24 28.50
N TYR A 185 -15.22 13.73 27.28
CA TYR A 185 -14.07 14.08 26.43
C TYR A 185 -14.33 15.36 25.61
N GLN A 186 -13.25 15.99 25.16
CA GLN A 186 -13.25 17.20 24.31
C GLN A 186 -12.78 16.89 22.90
#